data_AF-A0A1X7V063-F1
#
_entry.id   AF-A0A1X7V063-F1
#
_cell.length_a   1.000
_cell.length_b   1.000
_cell.length_c   1.000
_cell.angle_alpha   90.00
_cell.angle_beta   90.00
_cell.angle_gamma   90.00
#
_symmetry.space_group_name_H-M   'P 1'
#
loop_
_entity.id
_entity.type
_entity.pdbx_description
1 polymer ?
#
loop_
_entity_poly.entity_id
_entity_poly.type
_entity_poly.pdbx_seq_one_letter_code
_entity_poly.pdbx_strand_id
1 'polypeptide(L)'
;SDYLFAPTLSREAVDCLRVLIADHHTAFKELYPDCSIIPKMYYMVHYPDWIHKIGPLVHAWCMRFEGKHTCFKNLASRIKCFNNICKTFAMEYQYNVCRSSTSSDPLFQNTMFESVNVSKIY
;
A
#
# COMPACT_ATOMS: atom_id res chain seq x y z
N SER A 1 -17.57 1.90 -3.48
CA SER A 1 -16.15 2.25 -3.30
C SER A 1 -15.20 1.15 -3.77
N ASP A 2 -15.70 0.10 -4.42
CA ASP A 2 -14.94 -1.15 -4.60
C ASP A 2 -13.91 -1.12 -5.75
N TYR A 3 -14.06 -0.21 -6.72
CA TYR A 3 -13.18 -0.17 -7.89
C TYR A 3 -11.74 0.30 -7.57
N LEU A 4 -11.54 1.18 -6.60
CA LEU A 4 -10.22 1.75 -6.31
C LEU A 4 -9.31 0.80 -5.52
N PHE A 5 -9.92 -0.12 -4.76
CA PHE A 5 -9.24 -1.06 -3.87
C PHE A 5 -9.24 -2.48 -4.41
N ALA A 6 -9.87 -2.71 -5.57
CA ALA A 6 -9.96 -4.05 -6.14
C ALA A 6 -8.58 -4.56 -6.58
N PRO A 7 -8.21 -5.80 -6.21
CA PRO A 7 -6.93 -6.40 -6.59
C PRO A 7 -6.84 -6.72 -8.08
N THR A 8 -7.99 -6.79 -8.76
CA THR A 8 -8.13 -7.00 -10.20
C THR A 8 -9.26 -6.11 -10.71
N LEU A 9 -9.08 -5.46 -11.86
CA LEU A 9 -10.07 -4.60 -12.49
C LEU A 9 -10.24 -5.00 -13.95
N SER A 10 -11.49 -5.18 -14.39
CA SER A 10 -11.80 -5.34 -15.82
C SER A 10 -11.71 -3.99 -16.53
N ARG A 11 -11.57 -4.00 -17.86
CA ARG A 11 -11.47 -2.76 -18.64
C ARG A 11 -12.72 -1.88 -18.48
N GLU A 12 -13.88 -2.52 -18.48
CA GLU A 12 -15.18 -1.89 -18.30
C GLU A 12 -15.29 -1.21 -16.93
N ALA A 13 -14.74 -1.85 -15.89
CA ALA A 13 -14.68 -1.26 -14.55
C ALA A 13 -13.80 0.00 -14.50
N VAL A 14 -12.70 0.03 -15.26
CA VAL A 14 -11.82 1.22 -15.34
C VAL A 14 -12.48 2.35 -16.13
N ASP A 15 -13.22 2.03 -17.19
CA ASP A 15 -13.99 3.04 -17.93
C ASP A 15 -15.13 3.60 -17.06
N CYS A 16 -15.82 2.74 -16.29
CA CYS A 16 -16.80 3.17 -15.30
C CYS A 16 -16.16 4.09 -14.23
N LEU A 17 -14.96 3.76 -13.75
CA LEU A 17 -14.21 4.60 -12.81
C LEU A 17 -13.94 6.00 -13.39
N ARG A 18 -13.64 6.13 -14.69
CA ARG A 18 -13.44 7.43 -15.33
C ARG A 18 -14.70 8.29 -15.27
N VAL A 19 -15.87 7.70 -15.53
CA VAL A 19 -17.17 8.40 -15.44
C VAL A 19 -17.46 8.81 -13.99
N LEU A 20 -17.29 7.91 -13.03
CA LEU A 20 -17.51 8.19 -11.61
C LEU A 20 -16.62 9.33 -11.08
N ILE A 21 -15.37 9.40 -11.55
CA ILE A 21 -14.45 10.48 -11.18
C ILE A 21 -14.95 11.81 -11.76
N ALA A 22 -15.36 11.83 -13.03
CA ALA A 22 -15.91 13.04 -13.65
C ALA A 22 -17.17 13.52 -12.93
N ASP A 23 -18.13 12.64 -12.69
CA ASP A 23 -19.38 12.95 -11.98
C ASP A 23 -19.10 13.50 -10.58
N HIS A 24 -18.15 12.89 -9.86
CA HIS A 24 -17.74 13.37 -8.53
C HIS A 24 -17.16 14.79 -8.58
N HIS A 25 -16.29 15.09 -9.56
CA HIS A 25 -15.69 16.43 -9.67
C HIS A 25 -16.71 17.48 -10.06
N THR A 26 -17.65 17.14 -10.96
CA THR A 26 -18.77 18.01 -11.34
C THR A 26 -19.64 18.31 -10.14
N ALA A 27 -20.11 17.29 -9.41
CA ALA A 27 -20.92 17.47 -8.21
C ALA A 27 -20.19 18.27 -7.11
N PHE A 28 -18.89 18.04 -6.93
CA PHE A 28 -18.08 18.82 -5.99
C PHE A 28 -18.06 20.31 -6.35
N LYS A 29 -17.93 20.64 -7.64
CA LYS A 29 -17.93 22.04 -8.09
C LYS A 29 -19.30 22.70 -8.00
N GLU A 30 -20.37 21.95 -8.18
CA GLU A 30 -21.74 22.44 -7.98
C GLU A 30 -22.04 22.74 -6.52
N LEU A 31 -21.62 21.85 -5.61
CA LEU A 31 -21.87 22.00 -4.16
C LEU A 31 -20.93 23.00 -3.49
N TYR A 32 -19.69 23.12 -3.99
CA TYR A 32 -18.64 23.96 -3.41
C TYR A 32 -17.94 24.81 -4.48
N PRO A 33 -18.65 25.79 -5.08
CA PRO A 33 -18.13 26.59 -6.19
C PRO A 33 -16.87 27.38 -5.82
N ASP A 34 -16.81 27.89 -4.59
CA ASP A 34 -15.70 28.68 -4.06
C ASP A 34 -14.48 27.83 -3.65
N CYS A 35 -14.64 26.50 -3.58
CA CYS A 35 -13.55 25.60 -3.26
C CYS A 35 -12.72 25.24 -4.50
N SER A 36 -11.40 25.32 -4.37
CA SER A 36 -10.47 24.88 -5.40
C SER A 36 -10.34 23.36 -5.42
N ILE A 37 -10.09 22.81 -6.61
CA ILE A 37 -9.76 21.39 -6.76
C ILE A 37 -8.40 21.15 -6.11
N ILE A 38 -8.37 20.27 -5.11
CA ILE A 38 -7.12 19.94 -4.42
C ILE A 38 -6.25 19.02 -5.29
N PRO A 39 -4.92 18.98 -5.05
CA PRO A 39 -4.01 18.11 -5.82
C PRO A 39 -4.46 16.65 -5.87
N LYS A 40 -5.02 16.12 -4.77
CA LYS A 40 -5.52 14.74 -4.71
C LYS A 40 -6.59 14.46 -5.78
N MET A 41 -7.52 15.38 -5.97
CA MET A 41 -8.58 15.29 -6.96
C MET A 41 -8.02 15.40 -8.38
N TYR A 42 -7.13 16.38 -8.60
CA TYR A 42 -6.44 16.52 -9.90
C TYR A 42 -5.72 15.23 -10.31
N TYR A 43 -5.00 14.59 -9.39
CA TYR A 43 -4.33 13.31 -9.68
C TYR A 43 -5.30 12.15 -9.93
N MET A 44 -6.50 12.16 -9.32
CA MET A 44 -7.51 11.11 -9.53
C MET A 44 -7.93 11.02 -10.99
N VAL A 45 -7.97 12.13 -11.73
CA VAL A 45 -8.32 12.14 -13.17
C VAL A 45 -7.41 11.21 -13.99
N HIS A 46 -6.15 11.05 -13.57
CA HIS A 46 -5.18 10.18 -14.25
C HIS A 46 -5.24 8.72 -13.80
N TYR A 47 -6.02 8.37 -12.78
CA TYR A 47 -6.06 7.00 -12.25
C TYR A 47 -6.47 5.96 -13.30
N PRO A 48 -7.49 6.18 -14.14
CA PRO A 48 -7.85 5.23 -15.19
C PRO A 48 -6.67 4.92 -16.13
N ASP A 49 -5.91 5.95 -16.53
CA ASP A 49 -4.79 5.80 -17.46
C ASP A 49 -3.62 5.05 -16.81
N TRP A 50 -3.35 5.32 -15.53
CA TRP A 50 -2.36 4.57 -14.76
C TRP A 50 -2.79 3.11 -14.58
N ILE A 51 -4.05 2.85 -14.24
CA ILE A 51 -4.54 1.48 -14.06
C ILE A 51 -4.39 0.66 -15.35
N HIS A 52 -4.61 1.26 -16.52
CA HIS A 52 -4.38 0.59 -17.80
C HIS A 52 -2.90 0.26 -18.07
N LYS A 53 -1.96 1.07 -17.56
CA LYS A 53 -0.52 0.92 -17.83
C LYS A 53 0.17 -0.02 -16.84
N ILE A 54 -0.13 0.12 -15.55
CA ILE A 54 0.58 -0.58 -14.46
C ILE A 54 -0.30 -1.61 -13.73
N GLY A 55 -1.59 -1.69 -14.07
CA GLY A 55 -2.56 -2.51 -13.35
C GLY A 55 -3.18 -1.80 -12.14
N PRO A 56 -3.95 -2.52 -11.30
CA PRO A 56 -4.67 -1.95 -10.18
C PRO A 56 -3.77 -1.18 -9.20
N LEU A 57 -4.17 0.05 -8.84
CA LEU A 57 -3.34 0.95 -8.03
C LEU A 57 -3.02 0.39 -6.64
N VAL A 58 -3.86 -0.48 -6.09
CA VAL A 58 -3.67 -1.10 -4.77
C VAL A 58 -2.30 -1.79 -4.63
N HIS A 59 -1.73 -2.29 -5.73
CA HIS A 59 -0.41 -2.93 -5.75
C HIS A 59 0.75 -1.93 -5.65
N ALA A 60 0.51 -0.67 -5.98
CA ALA A 60 1.50 0.41 -5.91
C ALA A 60 1.43 1.22 -4.60
N TRP A 61 0.53 0.88 -3.68
CA TRP A 61 0.28 1.69 -2.48
C TRP A 61 1.30 1.47 -1.36
N CYS A 62 1.58 2.57 -0.64
CA CYS A 62 2.55 2.57 0.46
C CYS A 62 2.03 1.98 1.77
N MET A 63 0.73 1.73 1.90
CA MET A 63 0.12 1.23 3.15
C MET A 63 0.78 -0.05 3.68
N ARG A 64 1.19 -0.96 2.78
CA ARG A 64 1.92 -2.18 3.17
C ARG A 64 3.31 -1.86 3.76
N PHE A 65 4.02 -0.91 3.16
CA PHE A 65 5.32 -0.47 3.67
C PHE A 65 5.18 0.26 5.01
N GLU A 66 4.15 1.09 5.16
CA GLU A 66 3.84 1.77 6.42
C GLU A 66 3.51 0.79 7.55
N GLY A 67 2.70 -0.24 7.25
CA GLY A 67 2.42 -1.33 8.18
C GLY A 67 3.68 -2.05 8.65
N LYS A 68 4.58 -2.42 7.72
CA LYS A 68 5.87 -3.04 8.05
C LYS A 68 6.79 -2.11 8.86
N HIS A 69 6.75 -0.81 8.60
CA HIS A 69 7.55 0.19 9.30
C HIS A 69 7.25 0.25 10.80
N THR A 70 6.04 -0.09 11.25
CA THR A 70 5.70 -0.16 12.68
C THR A 70 6.62 -1.11 13.47
N CYS A 71 6.99 -2.24 12.89
CA CYS A 71 7.95 -3.17 13.51
C CYS A 71 9.31 -2.50 13.75
N PHE A 72 9.81 -1.76 12.75
CA PHE A 72 11.09 -1.07 12.87
C PHE A 72 11.04 0.13 13.81
N LYS A 73 9.91 0.85 13.90
CA LYS A 73 9.72 1.92 14.90
C LYS A 73 9.79 1.38 16.34
N ASN A 74 9.14 0.24 16.58
CA ASN A 74 9.18 -0.43 17.89
C ASN A 74 10.59 -0.96 18.22
N LEU A 75 11.34 -1.39 17.21
CA LEU A 75 12.72 -1.80 17.39
C LEU A 75 13.64 -0.60 17.68
N ALA A 76 13.46 0.49 16.93
CA ALA A 76 14.22 1.74 17.09
C ALA A 76 14.07 2.32 18.50
N SER A 77 12.85 2.31 19.04
CA SER A 77 12.59 2.82 20.40
C SER A 77 13.29 1.98 21.48
N ARG A 78 13.54 0.70 21.22
CA ARG A 78 14.22 -0.22 22.15
C ARG A 78 15.74 -0.13 22.07
N ILE A 79 16.29 -0.05 20.86
CA ILE A 79 17.73 -0.30 20.66
C ILE A 79 18.63 0.84 21.16
N LYS A 80 18.14 2.08 21.31
CA LYS A 80 18.91 3.26 21.81
C LYS A 80 20.27 3.53 21.14
N CYS A 81 20.66 2.75 20.14
CA CYS A 81 21.84 2.91 19.31
C CYS A 81 21.40 3.41 17.93
N PHE A 82 21.78 4.65 17.62
CA PHE A 82 21.43 5.31 16.36
C PHE A 82 22.56 5.23 15.32
N ASN A 83 23.67 4.59 15.66
CA ASN A 83 24.77 4.39 14.72
C ASN A 83 24.35 3.32 13.70
N ASN A 84 24.21 3.71 12.43
CA ASN A 84 23.82 2.84 11.32
C ASN A 84 22.51 2.06 11.55
N ILE A 85 21.43 2.76 11.89
CA ILE A 85 20.14 2.15 12.23
C ILE A 85 19.58 1.17 11.18
N CYS A 86 19.80 1.42 9.89
CA CYS A 86 19.39 0.52 8.81
C CYS A 86 20.12 -0.83 8.87
N LYS A 87 21.40 -0.84 9.26
CA LYS A 87 22.18 -2.08 9.44
C LYS A 87 21.60 -2.92 10.57
N THR A 88 21.29 -2.27 11.69
CA THR A 88 20.65 -2.90 12.84
C THR A 88 19.28 -3.48 12.47
N PHE A 89 18.45 -2.71 11.76
CA PHE A 89 17.16 -3.20 11.27
C PHE A 89 17.30 -4.40 10.34
N ALA A 90 18.27 -4.38 9.43
CA ALA A 90 18.53 -5.49 8.52
C ALA A 90 18.96 -6.76 9.25
N MET A 91 19.87 -6.64 10.23
CA MET A 91 20.33 -7.77 11.05
C MET A 91 19.20 -8.36 11.88
N GLU A 92 18.42 -7.53 12.57
CA GLU A 92 17.26 -7.99 13.36
C GLU A 92 16.19 -8.65 12.49
N TYR A 93 15.92 -8.09 11.30
CA TYR A 93 15.00 -8.71 10.35
C TYR A 93 15.50 -10.09 9.91
N GLN A 94 16.77 -10.20 9.50
CA GLN A 94 17.38 -11.47 9.09
C GLN A 94 17.37 -12.50 10.22
N TYR A 95 17.72 -12.10 11.43
CA TYR A 95 17.71 -12.97 12.61
C TYR A 95 16.30 -13.51 12.89
N ASN A 96 15.28 -12.65 12.84
CA ASN A 96 13.89 -13.08 13.06
C ASN A 96 13.38 -14.03 11.97
N VAL A 97 13.74 -13.81 10.71
CA VAL A 97 13.39 -14.72 9.60
C VAL A 97 14.08 -16.08 9.74
N CYS A 98 15.36 -16.11 10.12
CA CYS A 98 16.07 -17.36 10.38
C CYS A 98 15.45 -18.12 11.56
N ARG A 99 15.10 -17.40 12.64
CA ARG A 99 14.47 -17.99 13.84
C ARG A 99 13.12 -18.60 13.53
N SER A 100 12.28 -17.94 12.73
CA SER A 100 10.97 -18.49 12.34
C SER A 100 11.08 -19.68 11.39
N SER A 101 12.14 -19.73 10.57
CA SER A 101 12.38 -20.83 9.63
C SER A 101 12.96 -22.08 10.31
N THR A 102 13.59 -21.92 11.47
CA THR A 102 14.25 -23.01 12.22
C THR A 102 13.40 -23.56 13.36
N SER A 103 12.43 -22.79 13.84
CA SER A 103 11.44 -23.26 14.80
C SER A 103 10.35 -24.08 14.09
N SER A 104 10.19 -25.35 14.45
CA SER A 104 9.06 -26.21 14.03
C SER A 104 7.72 -25.84 14.69
N ASP A 105 7.60 -24.64 15.26
CA ASP A 105 6.49 -24.19 16.09
C ASP A 105 5.54 -23.26 15.29
N PRO A 106 4.33 -23.70 14.93
CA PRO A 106 3.46 -23.04 13.94
C PRO A 106 2.92 -21.66 14.38
N LEU A 107 3.02 -21.30 15.67
CA LEU A 107 2.54 -20.01 16.20
C LEU A 107 3.39 -18.81 15.76
N PHE A 108 4.66 -19.01 15.41
CA PHE A 108 5.58 -17.92 15.04
C PHE A 108 5.56 -17.56 13.55
N GLN A 109 5.05 -18.44 12.68
CA GLN A 109 4.98 -18.20 11.24
C GLN A 109 3.94 -17.13 10.86
N ASN A 110 2.85 -16.99 11.64
CA ASN A 110 1.75 -16.09 11.27
C ASN A 110 2.04 -14.60 11.48
N THR A 111 2.97 -14.22 12.36
CA THR A 111 3.18 -12.80 12.74
C THR A 111 4.05 -12.00 11.77
N MET A 112 4.71 -12.64 10.80
CA MET A 112 5.58 -11.93 9.84
C MET A 112 5.28 -12.25 8.37
N PHE A 113 4.74 -13.43 8.06
CA PHE A 113 4.50 -13.88 6.68
C PHE A 113 3.24 -13.31 6.01
N GLU A 114 2.26 -12.80 6.75
CA GLU A 114 1.09 -12.11 6.13
C GLU A 114 1.49 -10.85 5.35
N SER A 115 2.68 -10.30 5.60
CA SER A 115 3.21 -9.16 4.85
C SER A 115 4.04 -9.54 3.60
N VAL A 116 4.35 -10.83 3.39
CA VAL A 116 5.35 -11.33 2.42
C VAL A 116 4.78 -12.31 1.36
N ASN A 117 3.46 -12.46 1.21
CA ASN A 117 2.93 -13.18 0.03
C ASN A 117 3.15 -12.34 -1.24
N VAL A 118 4.33 -12.53 -1.83
CA VAL A 118 4.84 -11.99 -3.11
C VAL A 118 4.94 -13.13 -4.14
N SER A 119 4.56 -14.36 -3.82
CA SER A 119 4.84 -15.55 -4.65
C SER A 119 3.63 -16.14 -5.42
N LYS A 120 2.64 -15.34 -5.79
CA LYS A 120 1.61 -15.73 -6.78
C LYS A 120 1.34 -14.67 -7.86
N ILE A 121 2.38 -13.97 -8.30
CA ILE A 121 2.33 -13.15 -9.52
C ILE A 121 3.57 -13.49 -10.36
N TYR A 122 3.57 -14.70 -10.91
CA TYR A 122 4.03 -15.08 -12.25
C TYR A 122 3.25 -16.34 -12.64
#